data_AF-A0A8J2SFF2-F1
#
_entry.id   AF-A0A8J2SFF2-F1
#
_cell.length_a   1.000
_cell.length_b   1.000
_cell.length_c   1.000
_cell.angle_alpha   90.00
_cell.angle_beta   90.00
_cell.angle_gamma   90.00
#
_symmetry.space_group_name_H-M   'P 1'
#
loop_
_entity.id
_entity.type
_entity.pdbx_description
1 polymer ?
#
loop_
_entity_poly.entity_id
_entity_poly.type
_entity_poly.pdbx_seq_one_letter_code
_entity_poly.pdbx_strand_id
1 'polypeptide(L)'
;MAQQVQAKQRELQSKLEAMLASVEDERLRPMRKQGFLAMAKCCDLSDPTAYQQCLQKAQLPEQRASQVVQGELNDFQSRLQRAIATCQDDVKDGSRAASDQISLRHRAEISRGSRRWRANGRITPQAATPTRTARRTSSTRASARSSTRTRACSATSRSASRRVYLVNIQV
;
A
#
# COMPACT_ATOMS: atom_id res chain seq x y z
N MET A 1 1.30 -12.98 -13.23
CA MET A 1 0.96 -11.91 -12.27
C MET A 1 -0.23 -12.26 -11.37
N ALA A 2 -1.37 -12.74 -11.88
CA ALA A 2 -2.55 -13.09 -11.07
C ALA A 2 -2.26 -14.09 -9.93
N GLN A 3 -1.40 -15.09 -10.16
CA GLN A 3 -1.02 -16.08 -9.14
C GLN A 3 -0.23 -15.48 -7.95
N GLN A 4 0.59 -14.44 -8.18
CA GLN A 4 1.38 -13.82 -7.10
C GLN A 4 0.51 -12.97 -6.16
N VAL A 5 -0.51 -12.30 -6.70
CA VAL A 5 -1.47 -11.54 -5.89
C VAL A 5 -2.26 -12.48 -5.00
N GLN A 6 -2.73 -13.60 -5.53
CA GLN A 6 -3.48 -14.61 -4.76
C GLN A 6 -2.61 -15.28 -3.67
N ALA A 7 -1.36 -15.60 -3.97
CA ALA A 7 -0.44 -16.17 -2.98
C ALA A 7 -0.18 -15.22 -1.81
N LYS A 8 0.04 -13.93 -2.09
CA LYS A 8 0.22 -12.90 -1.06
C LYS A 8 -1.06 -12.64 -0.26
N GLN A 9 -2.22 -12.75 -0.90
CA GLN A 9 -3.50 -12.63 -0.22
C GLN A 9 -3.74 -13.76 0.79
N ARG A 10 -3.37 -15.00 0.45
CA ARG A 10 -3.43 -16.14 1.38
C ARG A 10 -2.46 -15.99 2.56
N GLU A 11 -1.24 -15.52 2.30
CA GLU A 11 -0.27 -15.23 3.36
C GLU A 11 -0.80 -14.18 4.34
N LEU A 12 -1.45 -13.13 3.82
CA LEU A 12 -2.08 -12.11 4.65
C LEU A 12 -3.24 -12.67 5.47
N GLN A 13 -4.13 -13.46 4.85
CA GLN A 13 -5.24 -14.11 5.57
C GLN A 13 -4.73 -14.95 6.75
N SER A 14 -3.72 -15.79 6.54
CA SER A 14 -3.12 -16.59 7.60
C SER A 14 -2.53 -15.75 8.73
N LYS A 15 -1.86 -14.63 8.41
CA LYS A 15 -1.34 -13.72 9.44
C LYS A 15 -2.44 -12.99 10.20
N LEU A 16 -3.56 -12.66 9.56
CA LEU A 16 -4.72 -12.07 10.21
C LEU A 16 -5.39 -13.05 11.16
N GLU A 17 -5.53 -14.32 10.74
CA GLU A 17 -6.04 -15.39 11.60
C GLU A 17 -5.14 -15.60 12.81
N ALA A 18 -3.81 -15.62 12.63
CA ALA A 18 -2.87 -15.72 13.75
C ALA A 18 -2.95 -14.52 14.71
N MET A 19 -3.10 -13.30 14.17
CA MET A 19 -3.30 -12.10 14.97
C MET A 19 -4.62 -12.17 15.75
N LEU A 20 -5.70 -12.60 15.10
CA LEU A 20 -6.99 -12.77 15.76
C LEU A 20 -6.91 -13.81 16.88
N ALA A 21 -6.27 -14.95 16.64
CA ALA A 21 -6.05 -15.98 17.64
C ALA A 21 -5.27 -15.44 18.86
N SER A 22 -4.28 -14.57 18.64
CA SER A 22 -3.54 -13.93 19.74
C SER A 22 -4.39 -12.96 20.56
N VAL A 23 -5.25 -12.17 19.91
CA VAL A 23 -6.18 -11.26 20.60
C VAL A 23 -7.21 -12.05 21.39
N GLU A 24 -7.69 -13.16 20.82
CA GLU A 24 -8.61 -14.06 21.49
C GLU A 24 -7.99 -14.67 22.74
N ASP A 25 -6.75 -15.13 22.67
CA ASP A 25 -6.05 -15.74 23.80
C ASP A 25 -5.70 -14.72 24.89
N GLU A 26 -5.12 -13.58 24.50
CA GLU A 26 -4.58 -12.63 25.47
C GLU A 26 -5.63 -11.69 26.08
N ARG A 27 -6.75 -11.45 25.40
CA ARG A 27 -7.76 -10.45 25.85
C ARG A 27 -9.13 -11.07 26.02
N LEU A 28 -9.63 -11.84 25.05
CA LEU A 28 -10.99 -12.39 25.14
C LEU A 28 -11.08 -13.56 26.13
N ARG A 29 -10.16 -14.53 26.13
CA ARG A 29 -10.17 -15.64 27.09
C ARG A 29 -10.12 -15.20 28.56
N PRO A 30 -9.24 -14.28 29.00
CA PRO A 30 -9.26 -13.82 30.39
C PRO A 30 -10.53 -13.03 30.72
N MET A 31 -11.05 -12.22 29.79
CA MET A 31 -12.35 -11.55 29.97
C MET A 31 -13.49 -12.54 30.14
N ARG A 32 -13.58 -13.57 29.28
CA ARG A 32 -14.57 -14.64 29.38
C ARG A 32 -14.44 -15.38 30.71
N LYS A 33 -13.21 -15.72 31.13
CA LYS A 33 -12.95 -16.33 32.43
C LYS A 33 -13.50 -15.48 33.58
N GLN A 34 -13.23 -14.18 33.58
CA GLN A 34 -13.76 -13.26 34.59
C GLN A 34 -15.29 -13.17 34.54
N GLY A 35 -15.87 -13.15 33.33
CA GLY A 35 -17.31 -13.19 33.12
C GLY A 35 -17.95 -14.45 33.73
N PHE A 36 -17.41 -15.63 33.43
CA PHE A 36 -17.89 -16.90 34.00
C PHE A 36 -17.74 -16.96 35.52
N LEU A 37 -16.62 -16.46 36.07
CA LEU A 37 -16.44 -16.37 37.52
C LEU A 37 -17.44 -15.40 38.16
N ALA A 38 -17.80 -14.31 37.49
CA ALA A 38 -18.85 -13.40 37.94
C ALA A 38 -20.23 -14.07 37.87
N MET A 39 -20.53 -14.82 36.80
CA MET A 39 -21.78 -15.58 36.68
C MET A 39 -21.92 -16.61 37.80
N ALA A 40 -20.83 -17.29 38.16
CA ALA A 40 -20.83 -18.23 39.29
C ALA A 40 -21.22 -17.54 40.61
N LYS A 41 -20.68 -16.34 40.87
CA LYS A 41 -21.06 -15.53 42.04
C LYS A 41 -22.51 -15.03 41.99
N CYS A 42 -23.07 -14.84 40.79
CA CYS A 42 -24.48 -14.47 40.67
C CYS A 42 -25.39 -15.59 41.21
N CYS A 43 -25.00 -16.86 41.09
CA CYS A 43 -25.78 -18.00 41.59
C CYS A 43 -25.92 -18.02 43.12
N ASP A 44 -25.09 -17.27 43.86
CA ASP A 44 -25.18 -17.14 45.32
C ASP A 44 -26.30 -16.17 45.75
N LEU A 45 -26.90 -15.42 44.81
CA LEU A 45 -28.00 -14.50 45.08
C LEU A 45 -29.33 -15.25 45.20
N SER A 46 -30.04 -15.05 46.32
CA SER A 46 -31.35 -15.67 46.56
C SER A 46 -32.48 -14.99 45.80
N ASP A 47 -32.34 -13.70 45.47
CA ASP A 47 -33.36 -12.93 44.77
C ASP A 47 -33.32 -13.17 43.26
N PRO A 48 -34.43 -13.61 42.64
CA PRO A 48 -34.47 -13.95 41.22
C PRO A 48 -34.29 -12.73 40.30
N THR A 49 -34.74 -11.55 40.73
CA THR A 49 -34.56 -10.30 39.99
C THR A 49 -33.10 -9.82 40.04
N ALA A 50 -32.46 -9.90 41.19
CA ALA A 50 -31.06 -9.56 41.38
C ALA A 50 -30.13 -10.51 40.60
N TYR A 51 -30.46 -11.81 40.59
CA TYR A 51 -29.78 -12.82 39.78
C TYR A 51 -29.78 -12.46 38.29
N GLN A 52 -30.95 -12.18 37.71
CA GLN A 52 -31.08 -11.84 36.29
C GLN A 52 -30.31 -10.56 35.92
N GLN A 53 -30.34 -9.54 36.78
CA GLN A 53 -29.56 -8.31 36.57
C GLN A 53 -28.05 -8.57 36.66
N CYS A 54 -27.61 -9.43 37.57
CA CYS A 54 -26.22 -9.84 37.72
C CYS A 54 -25.71 -10.56 36.46
N LEU A 55 -26.50 -11.51 35.93
CA LEU A 55 -26.15 -12.22 34.69
C LEU A 55 -26.00 -11.27 33.50
N GLN A 56 -26.92 -10.32 33.31
CA GLN A 56 -26.83 -9.36 32.20
C GLN A 56 -25.56 -8.49 32.31
N LYS A 57 -25.22 -8.05 33.52
CA LYS A 57 -24.00 -7.26 33.75
C LYS A 57 -22.73 -8.06 33.47
N ALA A 58 -22.73 -9.35 33.81
CA ALA A 58 -21.58 -10.23 33.59
C ALA A 58 -21.33 -10.56 32.11
N GLN A 59 -22.38 -10.62 31.28
CA GLN A 59 -22.27 -10.90 29.82
C GLN A 59 -21.92 -9.66 28.98
N LEU A 60 -22.32 -8.46 29.44
CA LEU A 60 -22.08 -7.20 28.75
C LEU A 60 -20.64 -6.96 28.26
N PRO A 61 -19.59 -7.17 29.09
CA PRO A 61 -18.21 -6.88 28.68
C PRO A 61 -17.72 -7.82 27.57
N GLU A 62 -18.11 -9.09 27.58
CA GLU A 62 -17.76 -10.04 26.52
C GLU A 62 -18.45 -9.66 25.20
N GLN A 63 -19.74 -9.34 25.24
CA GLN A 63 -20.50 -8.96 24.04
C GLN A 63 -19.91 -7.71 23.40
N ARG A 64 -19.58 -6.69 24.19
CA ARG A 64 -18.96 -5.45 23.68
C ARG A 64 -17.60 -5.73 23.05
N ALA A 65 -16.73 -6.48 23.73
CA ALA A 65 -15.40 -6.79 23.20
C ALA A 65 -15.50 -7.60 21.88
N SER A 66 -16.40 -8.57 21.83
CA SER A 66 -16.61 -9.40 20.63
C SER A 66 -17.13 -8.57 19.45
N GLN A 67 -18.06 -7.64 19.69
CA GLN A 67 -18.56 -6.73 18.66
C GLN A 67 -17.46 -5.80 18.12
N VAL A 68 -16.63 -5.24 19.01
CA VAL A 68 -15.52 -4.36 18.60
C VAL A 68 -14.52 -5.14 17.75
N VAL A 69 -14.09 -6.33 18.19
CA VAL A 69 -13.13 -7.14 17.43
C VAL A 69 -13.68 -7.49 16.03
N GLN A 70 -14.95 -7.90 15.94
CA GLN A 70 -15.58 -8.19 14.64
C GLN A 70 -15.69 -6.93 13.77
N GLY A 71 -16.02 -5.78 14.34
CA GLY A 71 -16.10 -4.50 13.64
C GLY A 71 -14.74 -4.09 13.04
N GLU A 72 -13.69 -4.11 13.87
CA GLU A 72 -12.33 -3.76 13.45
C GLU A 72 -11.78 -4.72 12.38
N LEU A 73 -12.07 -6.02 12.48
CA LEU A 73 -11.68 -6.98 11.46
C LEU A 73 -12.38 -6.74 10.11
N ASN A 74 -13.67 -6.43 10.13
CA ASN A 74 -14.44 -6.14 8.92
C ASN A 74 -13.97 -4.84 8.26
N ASP A 75 -13.69 -3.80 9.05
CA ASP A 75 -13.12 -2.55 8.56
C ASP A 75 -11.70 -2.77 8.00
N PHE A 76 -10.86 -3.54 8.71
CA PHE A 76 -9.53 -3.90 8.24
C PHE A 76 -9.58 -4.67 6.91
N GLN A 77 -10.45 -5.68 6.78
CA GLN A 77 -10.63 -6.42 5.52
C GLN A 77 -11.08 -5.48 4.39
N SER A 78 -12.00 -4.56 4.68
CA SER A 78 -12.51 -3.60 3.68
C SER A 78 -11.40 -2.66 3.19
N ARG A 79 -10.57 -2.15 4.11
CA ARG A 79 -9.41 -1.30 3.77
C ARG A 79 -8.36 -2.08 2.98
N LEU A 80 -8.11 -3.33 3.35
CA LEU A 80 -7.14 -4.19 2.68
C LEU A 80 -7.58 -4.49 1.24
N GLN A 81 -8.85 -4.85 1.01
CA GLN A 81 -9.38 -5.11 -0.33
C GLN A 81 -9.22 -3.88 -1.24
N ARG A 82 -9.51 -2.67 -0.73
CA ARG A 82 -9.29 -1.42 -1.47
C ARG A 82 -7.82 -1.19 -1.78
N ALA A 83 -6.92 -1.39 -0.80
CA ALA A 83 -5.48 -1.22 -1.00
C ALA A 83 -4.92 -2.18 -2.06
N ILE A 84 -5.39 -3.43 -2.08
CA ILE A 84 -5.02 -4.42 -3.09
C ILE A 84 -5.53 -3.99 -4.48
N ALA A 85 -6.78 -3.51 -4.57
CA ALA A 85 -7.34 -3.03 -5.84
C ALA A 85 -6.55 -1.83 -6.40
N THR A 86 -6.28 -0.81 -5.57
CA THR A 86 -5.47 0.34 -5.97
C THR A 86 -4.07 -0.07 -6.42
N CYS A 87 -3.41 -0.98 -5.70
CA CYS A 87 -2.09 -1.48 -6.08
C CYS A 87 -2.12 -2.22 -7.43
N GLN A 88 -3.16 -3.01 -7.70
CA GLN A 88 -3.32 -3.66 -9.00
C GLN A 88 -3.51 -2.65 -10.13
N ASP A 89 -4.28 -1.59 -9.89
CA ASP A 89 -4.54 -0.56 -10.89
C ASP A 89 -3.29 0.28 -11.15
N ASP A 90 -2.53 0.64 -10.11
CA ASP A 90 -1.23 1.33 -10.25
C ASP A 90 -0.23 0.53 -11.10
N VAL A 91 -0.16 -0.80 -10.90
CA VAL A 91 0.71 -1.69 -11.71
C VAL A 91 0.25 -1.73 -13.16
N LYS A 92 -1.06 -1.83 -13.40
CA LYS A 92 -1.63 -1.84 -14.76
C LYS A 92 -1.37 -0.49 -15.44
N ASP A 93 -1.63 0.63 -14.79
CA ASP A 93 -1.47 1.96 -15.36
C ASP A 93 0.00 2.30 -15.58
N GLY A 94 0.89 1.91 -14.67
CA GLY A 94 2.33 1.99 -14.88
C GLY A 94 2.80 1.21 -16.10
N SER A 95 2.25 0.01 -16.32
CA SER A 95 2.56 -0.82 -17.50
C SER A 95 2.02 -0.23 -18.81
N ARG A 96 0.83 0.39 -18.79
CA ARG A 96 0.23 1.07 -19.95
C ARG A 96 1.00 2.35 -20.29
N ALA A 97 1.31 3.18 -19.30
CA ALA A 97 2.10 4.40 -19.49
C ALA A 97 3.51 4.11 -20.05
N ALA A 98 4.14 3.01 -19.64
CA ALA A 98 5.40 2.56 -20.21
C ALA A 98 5.24 2.13 -21.69
N SER A 99 4.18 1.38 -22.00
CA SER A 99 3.87 0.93 -23.37
C SER A 99 3.57 2.10 -24.31
N ASP A 100 2.80 3.08 -23.85
CA ASP A 100 2.48 4.29 -24.62
C ASP A 100 3.73 5.13 -24.88
N GLN A 101 4.63 5.27 -23.90
CA GLN A 101 5.90 5.96 -24.10
C GLN A 101 6.81 5.25 -25.11
N ILE A 102 6.83 3.91 -25.11
CA ILE A 102 7.60 3.12 -26.09
C ILE A 102 7.04 3.36 -27.50
N SER A 103 5.71 3.32 -27.65
CA SER A 103 5.03 3.56 -28.93
C SER A 103 5.26 4.98 -29.46
N LEU A 104 5.17 5.99 -28.58
CA LEU A 104 5.47 7.38 -28.91
C LEU A 104 6.93 7.58 -29.33
N ARG A 105 7.88 6.92 -28.64
CA ARG A 105 9.30 6.94 -29.00
C ARG A 105 9.58 6.29 -30.34
N HIS A 106 9.01 5.10 -30.60
CA HIS A 106 9.13 4.42 -31.90
C HIS A 106 8.58 5.28 -33.04
N ARG A 107 7.40 5.91 -32.84
CA ARG A 107 6.83 6.85 -33.82
C ARG A 107 7.72 8.09 -34.05
N ALA A 108 8.35 8.60 -33.00
CA ALA A 108 9.30 9.71 -33.10
C ALA A 108 10.63 9.31 -33.78
N GLU A 109 11.05 8.05 -33.71
CA GLU A 109 12.22 7.53 -34.42
C GLU A 109 11.93 7.28 -35.89
N ILE A 110 10.79 6.69 -36.24
CA ILE A 110 10.36 6.48 -37.64
C ILE A 110 10.32 7.81 -38.40
N SER A 111 9.77 8.86 -37.78
CA SER A 111 9.71 10.20 -38.37
C SER A 111 11.08 10.90 -38.46
N ARG A 112 12.03 10.60 -37.55
CA ARG A 112 13.43 11.04 -37.67
C ARG A 112 14.18 10.30 -38.77
N GLY A 113 13.99 8.99 -38.90
CA GLY A 113 14.52 8.18 -39.98
C GLY A 113 14.04 8.64 -41.36
N SER A 114 12.73 8.94 -41.51
CA SER A 114 12.16 9.49 -42.75
C SER A 114 12.77 10.84 -43.14
N ARG A 115 12.98 11.74 -42.17
CA ARG A 115 13.64 13.04 -42.42
C ARG A 115 15.11 12.87 -42.80
N ARG A 116 15.82 11.92 -42.17
CA ARG A 116 17.22 11.60 -42.49
C ARG A 116 17.38 11.01 -43.89
N TRP A 117 16.47 10.12 -44.31
CA TRP A 117 16.41 9.63 -45.68
C TRP A 117 16.09 10.74 -46.68
N ARG A 118 15.18 11.66 -46.37
CA ARG A 118 14.89 12.83 -47.22
C ARG A 118 16.08 13.80 -47.33
N ALA A 119 16.89 13.91 -46.29
CA ALA A 119 18.10 14.72 -46.27
C ALA A 119 19.28 14.06 -47.03
N ASN A 120 19.46 12.74 -46.89
CA ASN A 120 20.50 11.98 -47.60
C ASN A 120 20.14 11.60 -49.05
N GLY A 121 18.85 11.59 -49.40
CA GLY A 121 18.37 11.36 -50.76
C GLY A 121 18.44 12.58 -51.67
N ARG A 122 18.88 13.75 -51.15
CA ARG A 122 19.17 14.92 -51.99
C ARG A 122 20.64 14.83 -52.41
N ILE A 123 20.88 14.12 -53.51
CA ILE A 123 22.13 14.19 -54.26
C ILE A 123 22.38 15.67 -54.56
N THR A 124 23.34 16.27 -53.86
CA THR A 124 23.85 17.60 -54.21
C THR A 124 24.73 17.45 -55.44
N PRO A 125 24.50 18.18 -56.54
CA PRO A 125 25.50 18.26 -57.60
C PRO A 125 26.74 18.94 -57.01
N GLN A 126 27.90 18.28 -57.16
CA GLN A 126 29.19 18.86 -56.80
C GLN A 126 29.41 20.14 -57.60
N ALA A 127 29.58 21.26 -56.91
CA ALA A 127 30.20 22.46 -57.48
C ALA A 127 31.35 22.87 -56.56
N ALA A 128 32.56 22.64 -57.09
CA ALA A 128 33.85 23.30 -56.84
C ALA A 128 34.16 23.90 -55.45
N THR A 129 35.19 23.35 -54.83
CA THR A 129 36.10 24.06 -53.90
C THR A 129 36.73 25.31 -54.55
N PRO A 130 37.00 26.38 -53.77
CA PRO A 130 38.37 26.53 -53.30
C PRO A 130 38.52 27.00 -51.84
N THR A 131 39.72 26.75 -51.36
CA THR A 131 40.34 26.94 -50.04
C THR A 131 40.31 28.39 -49.54
N ARG A 132 39.94 28.64 -48.27
CA ARG A 132 40.63 29.66 -47.45
C ARG A 132 40.47 29.47 -45.94
N THR A 133 41.61 29.71 -45.30
CA THR A 133 42.06 29.53 -43.92
C THR A 133 41.43 30.50 -42.90
N ALA A 134 41.61 30.15 -41.61
CA ALA A 134 41.51 30.98 -40.38
C ALA A 134 40.08 31.08 -39.77
N ARG A 135 39.86 31.12 -38.44
CA ARG A 135 40.66 30.99 -37.20
C ARG A 135 39.63 31.01 -36.03
N ARG A 136 39.91 30.26 -34.95
CA ARG A 136 39.45 30.37 -33.52
C ARG A 136 38.14 31.14 -33.22
N THR A 137 37.22 30.65 -32.38
CA THR A 137 37.41 30.50 -30.93
C THR A 137 36.33 29.62 -30.28
N SER A 138 36.76 28.89 -29.25
CA SER A 138 36.02 28.26 -28.15
C SER A 138 34.90 29.09 -27.53
N SER A 139 33.79 28.46 -27.11
CA SER A 139 32.99 28.89 -25.93
C SER A 139 31.94 27.85 -25.51
N THR A 140 32.31 27.09 -24.48
CA THR A 140 31.51 26.63 -23.32
C THR A 140 30.05 27.10 -23.16
N ARG A 141 29.14 26.14 -22.92
CA ARG A 141 28.12 26.09 -21.84
C ARG A 141 27.37 24.75 -21.96
N ALA A 142 27.63 23.75 -21.11
CA ALA A 142 27.07 23.60 -19.76
C ALA A 142 25.57 23.90 -19.70
N SER A 143 24.73 22.86 -19.65
CA SER A 143 23.61 22.85 -18.71
C SER A 143 23.10 21.43 -18.47
N ALA A 144 23.35 20.98 -17.24
CA ALA A 144 22.71 19.85 -16.61
C ALA A 144 21.20 20.04 -16.51
N ARG A 145 20.43 18.95 -16.59
CA ARG A 145 19.16 18.83 -15.86
C ARG A 145 18.77 17.36 -15.63
N SER A 146 19.02 16.96 -14.38
CA SER A 146 18.04 16.30 -13.52
C SER A 146 17.71 14.82 -13.79
N SER A 147 18.63 13.94 -13.37
CA SER A 147 18.29 12.58 -12.96
C SER A 147 17.95 12.58 -11.47
N THR A 148 16.70 12.93 -11.13
CA THR A 148 16.13 12.73 -9.79
C THR A 148 14.69 12.30 -9.95
N ARG A 149 14.46 11.03 -10.32
CA ARG A 149 13.13 10.41 -10.19
C ARG A 149 13.20 8.91 -9.99
N THR A 150 13.98 8.49 -9.00
CA THR A 150 13.98 7.11 -8.47
C THR A 150 14.25 7.16 -6.97
N ARG A 151 13.30 7.71 -6.22
CA ARG A 151 13.20 7.55 -4.75
C ARG A 151 11.85 8.08 -4.28
N ALA A 152 10.78 7.34 -4.56
CA ALA A 152 9.46 7.61 -3.98
C ALA A 152 8.59 6.35 -3.89
N CYS A 153 9.17 5.19 -3.54
CA CYS A 153 8.38 4.00 -3.17
C CYS A 153 8.77 3.37 -1.82
N SER A 154 9.63 4.01 -1.01
CA SER A 154 10.09 3.45 0.27
C SER A 154 9.68 4.23 1.53
N ALA A 155 8.83 5.26 1.42
CA ALA A 155 8.54 6.17 2.54
C ALA A 155 7.13 6.07 3.15
N THR A 156 6.36 5.01 2.88
CA THR A 156 5.00 4.84 3.47
C THR A 156 4.89 3.65 4.43
N SER A 157 5.97 3.31 5.14
CA SER A 157 5.97 2.20 6.13
C SER A 157 6.45 2.61 7.54
N ARG A 158 6.45 3.91 7.88
CA ARG A 158 6.90 4.37 9.23
C ARG A 158 5.99 5.33 9.98
N SER A 159 4.72 5.50 9.58
CA SER A 159 3.80 6.41 10.29
C SER A 159 2.67 5.74 11.09
N ALA A 160 2.76 4.44 11.40
CA ALA A 160 1.70 3.73 12.13
C ALA A 160 2.18 3.00 13.41
N SER A 161 3.26 3.45 14.06
CA SER A 161 3.74 2.82 15.31
C SER A 161 4.03 3.76 16.48
N ARG A 162 3.50 4.98 16.49
CA ARG A 162 3.61 5.86 17.67
C ARG A 162 2.31 6.59 17.95
N ARG A 163 1.30 5.85 18.43
CA ARG A 163 0.17 6.43 19.17
C ARG A 163 -0.63 5.39 19.98
N VAL A 164 0.05 4.44 20.63
CA VAL A 164 -0.59 3.62 21.69
C VAL A 164 0.43 3.31 22.78
N TYR A 165 0.98 4.35 23.40
CA TYR A 165 1.56 4.21 24.74
C TYR A 165 1.24 5.49 25.49
N LEU A 166 0.86 5.33 26.76
CA LEU A 166 0.35 6.32 27.71
C LEU A 166 -1.19 6.42 27.80
N VAL A 167 -1.81 5.34 28.29
CA VAL A 167 -2.81 5.51 29.35
C VAL A 167 -2.18 4.91 30.61
N ASN A 168 -1.67 5.81 31.47
CA ASN A 168 -1.23 5.51 32.82
C ASN A 168 -2.40 4.92 33.61
N ILE A 169 -2.21 3.73 34.18
CA ILE A 169 -3.01 3.25 35.31
C ILE A 169 -2.11 3.44 36.53
N GLN A 170 -2.36 4.50 37.29
CA GLN A 170 -1.91 4.59 38.68
C GLN A 170 -2.74 3.59 39.50
N VAL A 171 -2.02 2.94 40.41
CA VAL A 171 -2.48 2.04 41.48
C VAL A 171 -3.49 2.73 42.38
#